data_AF-A0A2M8C4Y9-F1
#
_entry.id   AF-A0A2M8C4Y9-F1
#
_cell.length_a   1.000
_cell.length_b   1.000
_cell.length_c   1.000
_cell.angle_alpha   90.00
_cell.angle_beta   90.00
_cell.angle_gamma   90.00
#
_symmetry.space_group_name_H-M   'P 1'
#
loop_
_entity.id
_entity.type
_entity.pdbx_description
1 polymer ?
#
loop_
_entity_poly.entity_id
_entity_poly.type
_entity_poly.pdbx_seq_one_letter_code
_entity_poly.pdbx_strand_id
1 'polypeptide(L)'
;WAVLAGGAILFGPTIAFVQAPLQVGANQALLHFWDQATLQEHVLLFGIPVLLFTGLVQEGLKLVPALVYMKRKQPISNRDAIILGAVAGAGFGIFEAVWVLNTVFASGFTWATVQLQGWEALLPFWERFSAVGFHIGATALAIYGWNKGKGWQFYLLVALLHIVLDYSAVLFVAQVMTVVHLEIYCSVLAAAVLIPALWLRWRRPRQEPGIENTSSESVEM
;
A
#
# COMPACT_ATOMS: atom_id res chain seq x y z
N TRP A 1 17.11 3.52 7.05
CA TRP A 1 17.16 2.22 7.77
C TRP A 1 16.13 2.12 8.88
N ALA A 2 16.13 2.96 9.92
CA ALA A 2 15.13 2.88 11.00
C ALA A 2 13.67 2.91 10.52
N VAL A 3 13.36 3.73 9.51
CA VAL A 3 12.01 3.83 8.91
C VAL A 3 11.62 2.55 8.17
N LEU A 4 12.57 1.91 7.49
CA LEU A 4 12.37 0.63 6.81
C LEU A 4 12.08 -0.48 7.83
N ALA A 5 12.92 -0.57 8.86
CA ALA A 5 12.73 -1.54 9.94
C ALA A 5 11.41 -1.30 10.68
N GLY A 6 11.05 -0.04 10.93
CA GLY A 6 9.76 0.33 11.51
C GLY A 6 8.58 -0.13 10.64
N GLY A 7 8.67 0.06 9.31
CA GLY A 7 7.63 -0.43 8.39
C GLY A 7 7.47 -1.95 8.44
N ALA A 8 8.59 -2.69 8.41
CA ALA A 8 8.58 -4.15 8.49
C ALA A 8 8.04 -4.67 9.84
N ILE A 9 8.52 -4.11 10.95
CA ILE A 9 8.11 -4.51 12.31
C ILE A 9 6.62 -4.25 12.53
N LEU A 10 6.07 -3.15 11.99
CA LEU A 10 4.67 -2.81 12.17
C LEU A 10 3.71 -3.71 11.39
N PHE A 11 4.15 -4.39 10.31
CA PHE A 11 3.28 -5.26 9.52
C PHE A 11 2.59 -6.32 10.39
N GLY A 12 3.36 -7.13 11.12
CA GLY A 12 2.82 -8.25 11.91
C GLY A 12 1.76 -7.79 12.92
N PRO A 13 2.06 -6.83 13.81
CA PRO A 13 1.10 -6.26 14.75
C PRO A 13 -0.13 -5.63 14.08
N THR A 14 0.07 -4.97 12.92
CA THR A 14 -1.03 -4.38 12.14
C THR A 14 -2.06 -5.43 11.75
N ILE A 15 -1.58 -6.58 11.22
CA ILE A 15 -2.46 -7.69 10.84
C ILE A 15 -3.07 -8.35 12.08
N ALA A 16 -2.23 -8.77 13.03
CA ALA A 16 -2.65 -9.65 14.12
C ALA A 16 -3.57 -8.97 15.15
N PHE A 17 -3.33 -7.70 15.47
CA PHE A 17 -4.02 -7.02 16.58
C PHE A 17 -5.05 -5.98 16.13
N VAL A 18 -5.05 -5.58 14.87
CA VAL A 18 -5.96 -4.54 14.37
C VAL A 18 -6.80 -5.06 13.22
N GLN A 19 -6.17 -5.41 12.10
CA GLN A 19 -6.91 -5.78 10.90
C GLN A 19 -7.72 -7.06 11.09
N ALA A 20 -7.09 -8.17 11.48
CA ALA A 20 -7.78 -9.45 11.57
C ALA A 20 -8.94 -9.42 12.60
N PRO A 21 -8.77 -8.85 13.82
CA PRO A 21 -9.91 -8.71 14.75
C PRO A 21 -11.07 -7.89 14.18
N LEU A 22 -10.79 -6.78 13.49
CA LEU A 22 -11.84 -5.97 12.85
C LEU A 22 -12.56 -6.73 11.74
N GLN A 23 -11.82 -7.48 10.93
CA GLN A 23 -12.39 -8.31 9.86
C GLN A 23 -13.24 -9.46 10.41
N VAL A 24 -12.80 -10.12 11.49
CA VAL A 24 -13.58 -11.15 12.18
C VAL A 24 -14.86 -10.57 12.75
N GLY A 25 -14.78 -9.43 13.44
CA GLY A 25 -15.95 -8.75 14.00
C GLY A 25 -16.94 -8.31 12.91
N ALA A 26 -16.44 -7.80 11.78
CA ALA A 26 -17.28 -7.43 10.64
C ALA A 26 -17.99 -8.65 10.04
N ASN A 27 -17.27 -9.76 9.87
CA ASN A 27 -17.87 -10.99 9.35
C ASN A 27 -18.92 -11.58 10.32
N GLN A 28 -18.66 -11.53 11.63
CA GLN A 28 -19.64 -11.93 12.65
C GLN A 28 -20.89 -11.05 12.62
N ALA A 29 -20.72 -9.73 12.43
CA ALA A 29 -21.85 -8.81 12.29
C ALA A 29 -22.68 -9.13 11.03
N LEU A 30 -22.05 -9.43 9.90
CA LEU A 30 -22.76 -9.87 8.69
C LEU A 30 -23.52 -11.19 8.93
N LEU A 31 -22.90 -12.16 9.58
CA LEU A 31 -23.50 -13.44 9.94
C LEU A 31 -24.64 -13.34 10.96
N HIS A 32 -24.74 -12.23 11.67
CA HIS A 32 -25.89 -11.96 12.54
C HIS A 32 -27.16 -11.64 11.75
N PHE A 33 -27.01 -11.00 10.58
CA PHE A 33 -28.13 -10.56 9.74
C PHE A 33 -28.45 -11.52 8.60
N TRP A 34 -27.44 -12.22 8.08
CA TRP A 34 -27.57 -13.13 6.93
C TRP A 34 -26.87 -14.45 7.20
N ASP A 35 -27.38 -15.54 6.63
CA ASP A 35 -26.73 -16.83 6.72
C ASP A 35 -25.51 -16.93 5.80
N GLN A 36 -24.69 -17.95 6.03
CA GLN A 36 -23.47 -18.20 5.26
C GLN A 36 -23.76 -18.36 3.75
N ALA A 37 -24.89 -18.96 3.39
CA ALA A 37 -25.26 -19.19 1.99
C ALA A 37 -25.52 -17.85 1.28
N THR A 38 -26.27 -16.95 1.91
CA THR A 38 -26.56 -15.62 1.38
C THR A 38 -25.28 -14.80 1.21
N LEU A 39 -24.36 -14.87 2.18
CA LEU A 39 -23.07 -14.17 2.10
C LEU A 39 -22.20 -14.68 0.94
N GLN A 40 -22.20 -16.00 0.69
CA GLN A 40 -21.45 -16.60 -0.41
C GLN A 40 -22.06 -16.28 -1.77
N GLU A 41 -23.39 -16.31 -1.89
CA GLU A 41 -24.09 -15.94 -3.14
C GLU A 41 -23.83 -14.47 -3.51
N HIS A 42 -23.68 -13.60 -2.52
CA HIS A 42 -23.47 -12.17 -2.69
C HIS A 42 -22.06 -11.71 -2.29
N VAL A 43 -21.04 -12.57 -2.51
CA VAL A 43 -19.65 -12.32 -2.07
C VAL A 43 -19.07 -11.01 -2.61
N LEU A 44 -19.48 -10.57 -3.80
CA LEU A 44 -19.06 -9.29 -4.37
C LEU A 44 -19.48 -8.11 -3.47
N LEU A 45 -20.70 -8.13 -2.94
CA LEU A 45 -21.19 -7.08 -2.06
C LEU A 45 -20.61 -7.22 -0.66
N PHE A 46 -20.67 -8.42 -0.09
CA PHE A 46 -20.29 -8.67 1.30
C PHE A 46 -18.77 -8.75 1.53
N GLY A 47 -17.97 -8.86 0.46
CA GLY A 47 -16.52 -8.71 0.54
C GLY A 47 -16.07 -7.27 0.82
N ILE A 48 -16.86 -6.26 0.42
CA ILE A 48 -16.47 -4.84 0.53
C ILE A 48 -16.18 -4.44 1.98
N PRO A 49 -17.07 -4.68 2.98
CA PRO A 49 -16.82 -4.25 4.36
C PRO A 49 -15.53 -4.82 4.95
N VAL A 50 -15.20 -6.08 4.65
CA VAL A 50 -13.98 -6.74 5.14
C VAL A 50 -12.73 -6.09 4.55
N LEU A 51 -12.79 -5.72 3.26
CA LEU A 51 -11.68 -5.09 2.55
C LEU A 51 -11.45 -3.62 2.94
N LEU A 52 -12.51 -2.91 3.35
CA LEU A 52 -12.36 -1.54 3.89
C LEU A 52 -11.37 -1.51 5.05
N PHE A 53 -11.43 -2.51 5.93
CA PHE A 53 -10.51 -2.61 7.05
C PHE A 53 -9.08 -2.88 6.59
N THR A 54 -8.86 -3.69 5.55
CA THR A 54 -7.51 -3.92 5.01
C THR A 54 -6.85 -2.62 4.58
N GLY A 55 -7.45 -1.90 3.63
CA GLY A 55 -6.82 -0.69 3.09
C GLY A 55 -6.69 0.43 4.12
N LEU A 56 -7.73 0.69 4.92
CA LEU A 56 -7.69 1.77 5.91
C LEU A 56 -6.65 1.51 7.01
N VAL A 57 -6.61 0.29 7.55
CA VAL A 57 -5.73 -0.06 8.66
C VAL A 57 -4.29 -0.19 8.17
N GLN A 58 -4.05 -0.93 7.09
CA GLN A 58 -2.69 -1.11 6.59
C GLN A 58 -2.08 0.19 6.10
N GLU A 59 -2.79 0.99 5.31
CA GLU A 59 -2.25 2.27 4.87
C GLU A 59 -2.06 3.23 6.05
N GLY A 60 -2.90 3.19 7.08
CA GLY A 60 -2.76 4.05 8.24
C GLY A 60 -1.50 3.74 9.04
N LEU A 61 -1.31 2.47 9.43
CA LEU A 61 -0.19 2.05 10.28
C LEU A 61 1.15 2.07 9.55
N LYS A 62 1.15 1.84 8.24
CA LYS A 62 2.34 1.93 7.38
C LYS A 62 2.96 3.33 7.34
N LEU A 63 2.17 4.38 7.55
CA LEU A 63 2.67 5.77 7.57
C LEU A 63 3.40 6.11 8.87
N VAL A 64 3.13 5.40 9.98
CA VAL A 64 3.62 5.74 11.32
C VAL A 64 5.15 5.94 11.38
N PRO A 65 6.01 5.05 10.84
CA PRO A 65 7.46 5.24 10.91
C PRO A 65 7.92 6.52 10.21
N ALA A 66 7.32 6.83 9.05
CA ALA A 66 7.63 8.03 8.29
C ALA A 66 7.13 9.30 9.01
N LEU A 67 5.90 9.30 9.52
CA LEU A 67 5.34 10.44 10.23
C LEU A 67 6.07 10.75 11.54
N VAL A 68 6.48 9.72 12.29
CA VAL A 68 7.31 9.89 13.50
C VAL A 68 8.66 10.50 13.15
N TYR A 69 9.28 10.04 12.06
CA TYR A 69 10.53 10.62 11.58
C TYR A 69 10.35 12.09 11.17
N MET A 70 9.32 12.40 10.37
CA MET A 70 9.00 13.75 9.95
C MET A 70 8.83 14.68 11.15
N LYS A 71 8.04 14.28 12.15
CA LYS A 71 7.80 15.10 13.35
C LYS A 71 9.10 15.57 14.03
N ARG A 72 10.19 14.79 13.94
CA ARG A 72 11.49 15.12 14.54
C ARG A 72 12.43 15.92 13.63
N LYS A 73 12.14 16.00 12.33
CA LYS A 73 13.06 16.52 11.29
C LYS A 73 12.41 17.57 10.37
N GLN A 74 11.17 17.98 10.63
CA GLN A 74 10.54 19.07 9.88
C GLN A 74 11.36 20.38 10.02
N PRO A 75 11.46 21.19 8.94
CA PRO A 75 10.91 20.95 7.61
C PRO A 75 11.73 19.95 6.77
N ILE A 76 11.05 19.13 5.95
CA ILE A 76 11.72 18.26 4.97
C ILE A 76 11.32 18.61 3.54
N SER A 77 12.23 18.36 2.59
CA SER A 77 11.94 18.57 1.18
C SER A 77 10.89 17.56 0.67
N ASN A 78 10.16 17.90 -0.40
CA ASN A 78 9.20 16.95 -1.00
C ASN A 78 9.89 15.68 -1.51
N ARG A 79 11.16 15.79 -1.94
CA ARG A 79 11.94 14.65 -2.41
C ARG A 79 12.25 13.71 -1.25
N ASP A 80 12.62 14.26 -0.09
CA ASP A 80 12.87 13.47 1.12
C ASP A 80 11.57 12.83 1.63
N ALA A 81 10.44 13.53 1.56
CA ALA A 81 9.14 12.98 1.91
C ALA A 81 8.78 11.74 1.05
N ILE A 82 8.97 11.83 -0.27
CA ILE A 82 8.76 10.71 -1.19
C ILE A 82 9.67 9.53 -0.85
N ILE A 83 10.97 9.78 -0.63
CA ILE A 83 11.94 8.73 -0.26
C ILE A 83 11.56 8.09 1.08
N LEU A 84 11.18 8.89 2.05
CA LEU A 84 10.80 8.44 3.38
C LEU A 84 9.56 7.53 3.31
N GLY A 85 8.53 7.93 2.56
CA GLY A 85 7.36 7.11 2.31
C GLY A 85 7.70 5.83 1.56
N ALA A 86 8.47 5.91 0.48
CA ALA A 86 8.92 4.74 -0.28
C ALA A 86 9.65 3.72 0.60
N VAL A 87 10.51 4.17 1.50
CA VAL A 87 11.29 3.32 2.42
C VAL A 87 10.40 2.67 3.49
N ALA A 88 9.42 3.40 4.04
CA ALA A 88 8.43 2.83 4.95
C ALA A 88 7.56 1.77 4.24
N GLY A 89 7.08 2.10 3.03
CA GLY A 89 6.30 1.21 2.18
C GLY A 89 7.07 -0.05 1.79
N ALA A 90 8.35 0.08 1.42
CA ALA A 90 9.22 -1.06 1.14
C ALA A 90 9.33 -2.00 2.35
N GLY A 91 9.58 -1.47 3.54
CA GLY A 91 9.67 -2.29 4.75
C GLY A 91 8.39 -3.10 5.01
N PHE A 92 7.24 -2.43 4.94
CA PHE A 92 5.94 -3.06 5.16
C PHE A 92 5.63 -4.11 4.07
N GLY A 93 5.75 -3.74 2.79
CA GLY A 93 5.43 -4.62 1.67
C GLY A 93 6.39 -5.81 1.54
N ILE A 94 7.68 -5.65 1.85
CA ILE A 94 8.64 -6.77 1.85
C ILE A 94 8.24 -7.79 2.93
N PHE A 95 7.89 -7.33 4.13
CA PHE A 95 7.52 -8.27 5.19
C PHE A 95 6.20 -8.98 4.87
N GLU A 96 5.23 -8.27 4.28
CA GLU A 96 4.02 -8.88 3.75
C GLU A 96 4.32 -9.96 2.72
N ALA A 97 5.18 -9.64 1.73
CA ALA A 97 5.60 -10.60 0.72
C ALA A 97 6.26 -11.84 1.34
N VAL A 98 7.14 -11.66 2.32
CA VAL A 98 7.77 -12.78 3.05
C VAL A 98 6.71 -13.63 3.75
N TRP A 99 5.74 -13.01 4.41
CA TRP A 99 4.67 -13.73 5.12
C TRP A 99 3.80 -14.56 4.17
N VAL A 100 3.40 -14.01 3.03
CA VAL A 100 2.62 -14.73 2.01
C VAL A 100 3.46 -15.80 1.32
N LEU A 101 4.69 -15.50 0.92
CA LEU A 101 5.58 -16.50 0.29
C LEU A 101 5.90 -17.64 1.25
N ASN A 102 5.95 -17.39 2.56
CA ASN A 102 6.06 -18.47 3.54
C ASN A 102 4.88 -19.46 3.45
N THR A 103 3.66 -19.00 3.15
CA THR A 103 2.53 -19.92 2.90
C THR A 103 2.69 -20.70 1.59
N VAL A 104 3.25 -20.09 0.55
CA VAL A 104 3.56 -20.76 -0.73
C VAL A 104 4.58 -21.88 -0.51
N PHE A 105 5.68 -21.59 0.18
CA PHE A 105 6.68 -22.60 0.51
C PHE A 105 6.13 -23.68 1.46
N ALA A 106 5.34 -23.30 2.47
CA ALA A 106 4.69 -24.25 3.38
C ALA A 106 3.69 -25.17 2.67
N SER A 107 3.09 -24.71 1.56
CA SER A 107 2.21 -25.53 0.71
C SER A 107 2.96 -26.52 -0.19
N GLY A 108 4.30 -26.57 -0.10
CA GLY A 108 5.12 -27.55 -0.81
C GLY A 108 5.68 -27.07 -2.15
N PHE A 109 5.80 -25.75 -2.36
CA PHE A 109 6.43 -25.22 -3.56
C PHE A 109 7.87 -25.75 -3.72
N THR A 110 8.15 -26.34 -4.88
CA THR A 110 9.48 -26.81 -5.29
C THR A 110 9.67 -26.57 -6.80
N TRP A 111 10.89 -26.79 -7.30
CA TRP A 111 11.12 -26.80 -8.76
C TRP A 111 10.34 -27.91 -9.48
N ALA A 112 10.00 -29.01 -8.81
CA ALA A 112 9.12 -30.03 -9.38
C ALA A 112 7.70 -29.48 -9.61
N THR A 113 7.21 -28.59 -8.75
CA THR A 113 5.93 -27.89 -8.96
C THR A 113 5.94 -27.11 -10.27
N VAL A 114 7.03 -26.38 -10.56
CA VAL A 114 7.20 -25.63 -11.81
C VAL A 114 7.28 -26.58 -13.02
N GLN A 115 7.93 -27.74 -12.89
CA GLN A 115 7.98 -28.72 -13.97
C GLN A 115 6.61 -29.31 -14.30
N LEU A 116 5.76 -29.52 -13.28
CA LEU A 116 4.42 -30.10 -13.43
C LEU A 116 3.36 -29.08 -13.87
N GLN A 117 3.39 -27.87 -13.30
CA GLN A 117 2.37 -26.83 -13.51
C GLN A 117 2.82 -25.74 -14.50
N GLY A 118 4.07 -25.80 -14.96
CA GLY A 118 4.65 -24.80 -15.85
C GLY A 118 4.89 -23.45 -15.17
N TRP A 119 4.84 -22.39 -15.98
CA TRP A 119 5.12 -21.02 -15.55
C TRP A 119 4.10 -20.47 -14.54
N GLU A 120 2.88 -21.03 -14.51
CA GLU A 120 1.81 -20.59 -13.60
C GLU A 120 2.17 -20.79 -12.13
N ALA A 121 3.04 -21.76 -11.80
CA ALA A 121 3.55 -21.95 -10.46
C ALA A 121 4.35 -20.74 -9.93
N LEU A 122 4.79 -19.83 -10.81
CA LEU A 122 5.55 -18.63 -10.45
C LEU A 122 4.65 -17.41 -10.19
N LEU A 123 3.34 -17.49 -10.45
CA LEU A 123 2.42 -16.36 -10.31
C LEU A 123 2.41 -15.75 -8.89
N PRO A 124 2.40 -16.53 -7.79
CA PRO A 124 2.43 -15.95 -6.45
C PRO A 124 3.68 -15.06 -6.18
N PHE A 125 4.80 -15.34 -6.85
CA PHE A 125 6.01 -14.53 -6.72
C PHE A 125 5.90 -13.22 -7.51
N TRP A 126 5.28 -13.27 -8.68
CA TRP A 126 5.02 -12.10 -9.52
C TRP A 126 4.03 -11.13 -8.85
N GLU A 127 2.99 -11.68 -8.27
CA GLU A 127 1.99 -10.97 -7.49
C GLU A 127 2.64 -10.23 -6.33
N ARG A 128 3.44 -10.93 -5.51
CA ARG A 128 4.16 -10.33 -4.37
C ARG A 128 5.19 -9.28 -4.79
N PHE A 129 5.87 -9.46 -5.92
CA PHE A 129 6.74 -8.43 -6.48
C PHE A 129 5.95 -7.17 -6.84
N SER A 130 4.79 -7.33 -7.50
CA SER A 130 3.90 -6.23 -7.85
C SER A 130 3.35 -5.52 -6.61
N ALA A 131 2.91 -6.29 -5.60
CA ALA A 131 2.44 -5.77 -4.32
C ALA A 131 3.51 -4.89 -3.66
N VAL A 132 4.76 -5.37 -3.52
CA VAL A 132 5.86 -4.54 -2.97
C VAL A 132 6.00 -3.21 -3.72
N GLY A 133 5.93 -3.22 -5.05
CA GLY A 133 5.92 -2.00 -5.87
C GLY A 133 4.76 -1.07 -5.54
N PHE A 134 3.56 -1.61 -5.35
CA PHE A 134 2.38 -0.87 -4.90
C PHE A 134 2.61 -0.23 -3.51
N HIS A 135 3.07 -0.99 -2.51
CA HIS A 135 3.32 -0.47 -1.15
C HIS A 135 4.33 0.68 -1.18
N ILE A 136 5.40 0.56 -1.97
CA ILE A 136 6.40 1.63 -2.16
C ILE A 136 5.74 2.88 -2.74
N GLY A 137 5.00 2.73 -3.85
CA GLY A 137 4.36 3.85 -4.54
C GLY A 137 3.30 4.53 -3.67
N ALA A 138 2.37 3.77 -3.11
CA ALA A 138 1.25 4.25 -2.30
C ALA A 138 1.77 5.05 -1.10
N THR A 139 2.71 4.49 -0.34
CA THR A 139 3.25 5.16 0.86
C THR A 139 4.05 6.41 0.50
N ALA A 140 4.79 6.38 -0.61
CA ALA A 140 5.50 7.55 -1.12
C ALA A 140 4.54 8.71 -1.47
N LEU A 141 3.42 8.40 -2.14
CA LEU A 141 2.39 9.39 -2.45
C LEU A 141 1.71 9.92 -1.17
N ALA A 142 1.39 9.05 -0.23
CA ALA A 142 0.75 9.41 1.03
C ALA A 142 1.59 10.40 1.84
N ILE A 143 2.89 10.10 2.02
CA ILE A 143 3.81 10.97 2.76
C ILE A 143 4.09 12.27 2.00
N TYR A 144 4.17 12.23 0.66
CA TYR A 144 4.24 13.44 -0.16
C TYR A 144 3.01 14.34 0.05
N GLY A 145 1.80 13.77 0.02
CA GLY A 145 0.55 14.48 0.27
C GLY A 145 0.50 15.08 1.68
N TRP A 146 0.97 14.34 2.67
CA TRP A 146 1.12 14.83 4.04
C TRP A 146 2.05 16.04 4.11
N ASN A 147 3.22 15.98 3.47
CA ASN A 147 4.16 17.10 3.43
C ASN A 147 3.60 18.34 2.71
N LYS A 148 2.58 18.16 1.86
CA LYS A 148 1.84 19.23 1.17
C LYS A 148 0.62 19.75 1.93
N GLY A 149 0.42 19.32 3.18
CA GLY A 149 -0.76 19.70 3.98
C GLY A 149 -2.05 19.01 3.56
N LYS A 150 -1.98 17.98 2.71
CA LYS A 150 -3.13 17.21 2.19
C LYS A 150 -3.14 15.78 2.72
N GLY A 151 -2.64 15.58 3.94
CA GLY A 151 -2.40 14.25 4.52
C GLY A 151 -3.60 13.31 4.49
N TRP A 152 -4.77 13.79 4.95
CA TRP A 152 -5.98 12.96 4.98
C TRP A 152 -6.50 12.62 3.58
N GLN A 153 -6.39 13.53 2.60
CA GLN A 153 -6.84 13.29 1.23
C GLN A 153 -6.02 12.19 0.57
N PHE A 154 -4.69 12.29 0.72
CA PHE A 154 -3.79 11.29 0.16
C PHE A 154 -3.88 9.96 0.92
N TYR A 155 -4.08 9.98 2.24
CA TYR A 155 -4.36 8.76 3.01
C TYR A 155 -5.60 8.03 2.49
N LEU A 156 -6.73 8.72 2.34
CA LEU A 156 -7.96 8.11 1.83
C LEU A 156 -7.81 7.61 0.38
N LEU A 157 -7.08 8.37 -0.45
CA LEU A 157 -6.79 7.96 -1.82
C LEU A 157 -6.00 6.64 -1.86
N VAL A 158 -4.92 6.52 -1.09
CA VAL A 158 -4.10 5.30 -1.12
C VAL A 158 -4.80 4.13 -0.43
N ALA A 159 -5.60 4.39 0.61
CA ALA A 159 -6.43 3.35 1.22
C ALA A 159 -7.47 2.82 0.23
N LEU A 160 -8.12 3.70 -0.54
CA LEU A 160 -9.03 3.29 -1.62
C LEU A 160 -8.30 2.47 -2.69
N LEU A 161 -7.13 2.91 -3.14
CA LEU A 161 -6.34 2.17 -4.12
C LEU A 161 -5.94 0.78 -3.61
N HIS A 162 -5.66 0.65 -2.31
CA HIS A 162 -5.37 -0.65 -1.68
C HIS A 162 -6.62 -1.52 -1.65
N ILE A 163 -7.77 -0.98 -1.24
CA ILE A 163 -9.06 -1.70 -1.29
C ILE A 163 -9.35 -2.20 -2.70
N VAL A 164 -9.12 -1.36 -3.72
CA VAL A 164 -9.29 -1.72 -5.13
C VAL A 164 -8.32 -2.82 -5.56
N LEU A 165 -7.07 -2.81 -5.06
CA LEU A 165 -6.11 -3.89 -5.28
C LEU A 165 -6.61 -5.20 -4.66
N ASP A 166 -6.99 -5.20 -3.38
CA ASP A 166 -7.43 -6.40 -2.66
C ASP A 166 -8.76 -6.95 -3.16
N TYR A 167 -9.62 -6.09 -3.71
CA TYR A 167 -10.89 -6.52 -4.31
C TYR A 167 -10.68 -7.48 -5.48
N SER A 168 -9.49 -7.51 -6.09
CA SER A 168 -9.13 -8.55 -7.07
C SER A 168 -9.23 -9.97 -6.50
N ALA A 169 -8.94 -10.18 -5.22
CA ALA A 169 -9.10 -11.47 -4.56
C ALA A 169 -10.58 -11.87 -4.47
N VAL A 170 -11.49 -10.92 -4.21
CA VAL A 170 -12.94 -11.16 -4.21
C VAL A 170 -13.43 -11.50 -5.62
N LEU A 171 -12.95 -10.79 -6.64
CA LEU A 171 -13.26 -11.09 -8.04
C LEU A 171 -12.77 -12.47 -8.47
N PHE A 172 -11.59 -12.88 -8.00
CA PHE A 172 -11.05 -14.23 -8.23
C PHE A 172 -11.89 -15.30 -7.53
N VAL A 173 -12.23 -15.13 -6.24
CA VAL A 173 -13.10 -16.07 -5.50
C VAL A 173 -14.47 -16.19 -6.16
N ALA A 174 -15.03 -15.09 -6.64
CA ALA A 174 -16.29 -15.05 -7.38
C ALA A 174 -16.22 -15.62 -8.81
N GLN A 175 -15.06 -16.15 -9.23
CA GLN A 175 -14.82 -16.70 -10.57
C GLN A 175 -15.01 -15.69 -11.70
N VAL A 176 -14.93 -14.39 -11.41
CA VAL A 176 -14.98 -13.30 -12.40
C VAL A 176 -13.62 -13.12 -13.07
N MET A 177 -12.54 -13.37 -12.33
CA MET A 177 -11.16 -13.30 -12.82
C MET A 177 -10.50 -14.68 -12.77
N THR A 178 -9.70 -14.98 -13.79
CA THR A 178 -8.72 -16.08 -13.72
C THR A 178 -7.50 -15.61 -12.92
N VAL A 179 -6.62 -16.54 -12.53
CA VAL A 179 -5.36 -16.19 -11.88
C VAL A 179 -4.53 -15.24 -12.75
N VAL A 180 -4.47 -15.47 -14.06
CA VAL A 180 -3.75 -14.59 -15.01
C VAL A 180 -4.36 -13.18 -15.04
N HIS A 181 -5.69 -13.05 -15.01
CA HIS A 181 -6.34 -11.75 -14.95
C HIS A 181 -6.02 -11.00 -13.65
N LEU A 182 -5.99 -11.70 -12.51
CA LEU A 182 -5.60 -11.13 -11.22
C LEU A 182 -4.17 -10.57 -11.28
N GLU A 183 -3.22 -11.33 -11.83
CA GLU A 183 -1.82 -10.93 -11.92
C GLU A 183 -1.65 -9.67 -12.78
N ILE A 184 -2.28 -9.64 -13.96
CA ILE A 184 -2.26 -8.47 -14.84
C ILE A 184 -2.87 -7.27 -14.13
N TYR A 185 -4.02 -7.45 -13.46
CA TYR A 185 -4.70 -6.40 -12.73
C TYR A 185 -3.80 -5.81 -11.62
N CYS A 186 -3.21 -6.66 -10.79
CA CYS A 186 -2.31 -6.25 -9.71
C CYS A 186 -1.07 -5.53 -10.23
N SER A 187 -0.42 -6.04 -11.30
CA SER A 187 0.74 -5.39 -11.90
C SER A 187 0.43 -4.03 -12.50
N VAL A 188 -0.70 -3.91 -13.22
CA VAL A 188 -1.13 -2.64 -13.81
C VAL A 188 -1.43 -1.60 -12.73
N LEU A 189 -2.14 -1.99 -11.67
CA LEU A 189 -2.46 -1.09 -10.57
C LEU A 189 -1.21 -0.69 -9.79
N ALA A 190 -0.30 -1.62 -9.50
CA ALA A 190 0.98 -1.34 -8.88
C ALA A 190 1.79 -0.33 -9.71
N ALA A 191 1.87 -0.53 -11.03
CA ALA A 191 2.55 0.41 -11.93
C ALA A 191 1.86 1.78 -11.93
N ALA A 192 0.53 1.82 -11.98
CA ALA A 192 -0.25 3.06 -11.98
C ALA A 192 -0.04 3.90 -10.70
N VAL A 193 0.32 3.28 -9.58
CA VAL A 193 0.64 3.98 -8.32
C VAL A 193 2.13 4.31 -8.20
N LEU A 194 3.01 3.38 -8.60
CA LEU A 194 4.45 3.56 -8.52
C LEU A 194 4.97 4.62 -9.51
N ILE A 195 4.49 4.62 -10.75
CA ILE A 195 4.95 5.56 -11.79
C ILE A 195 4.75 7.02 -11.37
N PRO A 196 3.58 7.46 -10.87
CA PRO A 196 3.42 8.81 -10.33
C PRO A 196 4.40 9.14 -9.20
N ALA A 197 4.64 8.21 -8.26
CA ALA A 197 5.59 8.44 -7.17
C ALA A 197 7.02 8.68 -7.69
N LEU A 198 7.44 7.88 -8.68
CA LEU A 198 8.72 8.04 -9.36
C LEU A 198 8.75 9.38 -10.13
N TRP A 199 7.72 9.69 -10.91
CA TRP A 199 7.63 10.96 -11.62
C TRP A 199 7.75 12.17 -10.68
N LEU A 200 7.08 12.14 -9.53
CA LEU A 200 7.17 13.19 -8.51
C LEU A 200 8.58 13.31 -7.90
N ARG A 201 9.34 12.20 -7.82
CA ARG A 201 10.73 12.18 -7.34
C ARG A 201 11.69 12.86 -8.31
N TRP A 202 11.49 12.65 -9.62
CA TRP A 202 12.42 13.10 -10.66
C TRP A 202 12.02 14.41 -11.35
N ARG A 203 10.77 14.87 -11.20
CA ARG A 203 10.39 16.19 -11.73
C ARG A 203 11.24 17.28 -11.07
N ARG A 204 11.74 18.20 -11.89
CA ARG A 204 12.47 19.37 -11.38
C ARG A 204 11.53 20.23 -10.53
N PRO A 205 11.98 20.72 -9.36
CA PRO A 205 11.22 21.73 -8.62
C PRO A 205 10.97 22.90 -9.57
N ARG A 206 9.71 23.31 -9.74
CA ARG A 206 9.42 24.58 -10.39
C ARG A 206 10.04 25.64 -9.48
N GLN A 207 11.00 26.41 -9.99
CA GLN A 207 11.52 27.57 -9.27
C GLN A 207 10.31 28.44 -8.96
N GLU A 208 9.97 28.57 -7.69
CA GLU A 208 9.07 29.65 -7.27
C GLU A 208 9.80 30.95 -7.64
N PRO A 209 9.15 31.88 -8.38
CA PRO A 209 9.78 33.14 -8.72
C PRO A 209 10.22 33.78 -7.42
N GLY A 210 11.54 34.03 -7.33
CA GLY A 210 12.16 34.56 -6.14
C GLY A 210 11.42 35.82 -5.70
N ILE A 211 11.24 35.94 -4.39
CA ILE A 211 11.11 37.25 -3.76
C ILE A 211 12.42 37.95 -4.13
N GLU A 212 12.35 38.75 -5.17
CA GLU A 212 13.39 39.65 -5.59
C GLU A 212 13.72 40.50 -4.35
N ASN A 213 14.96 40.41 -3.89
CA ASN A 213 15.48 41.23 -2.82
C ASN A 213 15.18 42.69 -3.15
N THR A 214 14.18 43.28 -2.50
CA THR A 214 14.11 44.73 -2.35
C THR A 214 15.16 45.12 -1.30
N SER A 215 16.42 44.98 -1.67
CA SER A 215 17.48 45.83 -1.14
C SER A 215 17.31 47.19 -1.84
N SER A 216 16.51 48.07 -1.24
CA SER A 216 16.69 49.50 -1.44
C SER A 216 17.31 50.05 -0.17
N GLU A 217 18.64 50.04 -0.16
CA GLU A 217 19.43 51.07 0.49
C GLU A 217 18.86 52.45 0.11
N SER A 218 18.36 53.18 1.10
CA SER A 218 18.13 54.63 1.08
C SER A 218 17.64 54.96 2.50
N VAL A 219 18.23 55.81 3.34
CA VAL A 219 19.05 57.01 3.15
C VAL A 219 19.80 57.26 4.47
N GLU A 220 21.12 57.42 4.43
CA GLU A 220 21.80 58.29 5.39
C GLU A 220 21.56 59.74 4.97
N MET A 221 20.87 60.50 5.81
CA MET A 221 20.99 61.95 5.99
C MET A 221 20.57 62.30 7.41
#